data_AF-A0A1V5C3R7-F1
#
_entry.id   AF-A0A1V5C3R7-F1
#
_cell.length_a   1.000
_cell.length_b   1.000
_cell.length_c   1.000
_cell.angle_alpha   90.00
_cell.angle_beta   90.00
_cell.angle_gamma   90.00
#
_symmetry.space_group_name_H-M   'P 1'
#
loop_
_entity.id
_entity.type
_entity.pdbx_description
1 polymer ?
#
loop_
_entity_poly.entity_id
_entity_poly.type
_entity_poly.pdbx_seq_one_letter_code
_entity_poly.pdbx_strand_id
1 'polypeptide(L)'
;MLIKFSEIENLTMLSQFLYIKEDNLLTLLKEGAVSSCCEKMAIPKKNRALGYRVVYKVNSHLLKNVHKVLCGHLNAVYDAPAFVHGFVLGGCTRRNAAQHLNKKKILGLDIDRFFDSISENAIKEVFCGLGCRMNIAANLSKLTTINGRLPQGFNTSPVLANIMFGHLDAQLNSICNDYGCIYTRYADDITISTDDQLPPVARINDVLFTGGFRLNSSKERVMFRGKKQYVTGLTVFDPEYPRVPKRFKRRIRLQLYYLVKFGAKSYVMRELGLSEEDVRNDYEKLQLVSGRKVQLQYQIKGWIDYVNSIEPLLSEKYYESYNAIAW
;
A
#
# COMPACT_ATOMS: atom_id res chain seq x y z
N MET A 1 -5.97 0.91 32.51
CA MET A 1 -6.07 2.23 31.85
C MET A 1 -4.94 2.28 30.82
N LEU A 2 -5.24 2.45 29.53
CA LEU A 2 -4.20 2.55 28.49
C LEU A 2 -3.48 3.89 28.68
N ILE A 3 -2.19 3.85 29.03
CA ILE A 3 -1.33 5.03 29.16
C ILE A 3 -1.35 5.79 27.83
N LYS A 4 -1.56 7.11 27.86
CA LYS A 4 -1.50 7.96 26.66
C LYS A 4 -0.06 8.35 26.33
N PHE A 5 0.22 8.71 25.07
CA PHE A 5 1.53 9.24 24.66
C PHE A 5 2.00 10.43 25.52
N SER A 6 1.07 11.30 25.92
CA SER A 6 1.33 12.48 26.76
C SER A 6 1.67 12.18 28.22
N GLU A 7 1.37 10.96 28.69
CA GLU A 7 1.59 10.55 30.08
C GLU A 7 2.95 9.86 30.27
N ILE A 8 3.67 9.55 29.19
CA ILE A 8 4.95 8.83 29.25
C ILE A 8 6.07 9.80 29.65
N GLU A 9 6.55 9.64 30.88
CA GLU A 9 7.48 10.59 31.48
C GLU A 9 8.95 10.16 31.41
N ASN A 10 9.21 8.86 31.44
CA ASN A 10 10.53 8.26 31.60
C ASN A 10 10.61 6.89 30.89
N LEU A 11 11.80 6.29 30.89
CA LEU A 11 12.07 5.02 30.21
C LEU A 11 11.28 3.84 30.78
N THR A 12 11.08 3.80 32.10
CA THR A 12 10.28 2.76 32.77
C THR A 12 8.83 2.79 32.32
N MET A 13 8.23 3.98 32.21
CA MET A 13 6.88 4.13 31.68
C MET A 13 6.82 3.77 30.20
N LEU A 14 7.85 4.11 29.41
CA LEU A 14 7.92 3.73 28.00
C LEU A 14 8.02 2.21 27.83
N SER A 15 8.79 1.51 28.66
CA SER A 15 8.91 0.05 28.59
C SER A 15 7.60 -0.63 28.97
N GLN A 16 6.89 -0.11 29.98
CA GLN A 16 5.54 -0.55 30.34
C GLN A 16 4.54 -0.32 29.20
N PHE A 17 4.56 0.88 28.60
CA PHE A 17 3.71 1.23 27.46
C PHE A 17 3.94 0.30 26.26
N LEU A 18 5.19 -0.11 26.02
CA LEU A 18 5.56 -1.02 24.94
C LEU A 18 5.44 -2.51 25.31
N TYR A 19 5.03 -2.83 26.54
CA TYR A 19 4.98 -4.19 27.08
C TYR A 19 6.29 -4.98 26.94
N ILE A 20 7.43 -4.33 27.27
CA ILE A 20 8.75 -4.95 27.28
C ILE A 20 9.52 -4.60 28.56
N LYS A 21 10.52 -5.42 28.90
CA LYS A 21 11.46 -5.11 29.99
C LYS A 21 12.29 -3.88 29.65
N GLU A 22 12.63 -3.09 30.66
CA GLU A 22 13.44 -1.87 30.48
C GLU A 22 14.84 -2.18 29.89
N ASP A 23 15.50 -3.25 30.34
CA ASP A 23 16.81 -3.69 29.78
C ASP A 23 16.74 -4.01 28.28
N ASN A 24 15.62 -4.60 27.85
CA ASN A 24 15.37 -4.90 26.44
C ASN A 24 15.15 -3.62 25.64
N LEU A 25 14.45 -2.64 26.21
CA LEU A 25 14.27 -1.32 25.60
C LEU A 25 15.61 -0.61 25.45
N LEU A 26 16.42 -0.55 26.51
CA LEU A 26 17.76 0.05 26.48
C LEU A 26 18.65 -0.60 25.42
N THR A 27 18.56 -1.93 25.25
CA THR A 27 19.28 -2.65 24.21
C THR A 27 18.85 -2.24 22.80
N LEU A 28 17.54 -2.08 22.57
CA LEU A 28 17.01 -1.61 21.27
C LEU A 28 17.33 -0.15 20.97
N LEU A 29 17.55 0.68 21.99
CA LEU A 29 17.88 2.11 21.83
C LEU A 29 19.37 2.38 21.54
N LYS A 30 20.22 1.35 21.65
CA LYS A 30 21.63 1.45 21.24
C LYS A 30 21.74 1.70 19.74
N GLU A 31 22.79 2.42 19.35
CA GLU A 31 23.06 2.73 17.96
C GLU A 31 23.19 1.45 17.12
N GLY A 32 22.50 1.41 15.98
CA GLY A 32 22.49 0.26 15.07
C GLY A 32 21.66 -0.95 15.53
N ALA A 33 21.08 -0.97 16.74
CA ALA A 33 20.35 -2.13 17.26
C ALA A 33 19.06 -2.43 16.48
N VAL A 34 18.32 -1.42 16.05
CA VAL A 34 17.14 -1.60 15.19
C VAL A 34 17.54 -2.17 13.83
N SER A 35 18.62 -1.64 13.23
CA SER A 35 19.15 -2.12 11.96
C SER A 35 19.60 -3.58 12.03
N SER A 36 20.28 -4.01 13.10
CA SER A 36 20.72 -5.39 13.28
C SER A 36 19.55 -6.37 13.52
N CYS A 37 18.41 -5.89 13.99
CA CYS A 37 17.18 -6.67 14.12
C CYS A 37 16.43 -6.87 12.80
N CYS A 38 16.89 -6.26 11.69
CA CYS A 38 16.19 -6.21 10.41
C CYS A 38 17.01 -6.81 9.27
N GLU A 39 16.30 -7.38 8.30
CA GLU A 39 16.85 -7.85 7.04
C GLU A 39 16.42 -6.91 5.91
N LYS A 40 17.38 -6.45 5.12
CA LYS A 40 17.15 -5.59 3.96
C LYS A 40 16.83 -6.47 2.74
N MET A 41 15.65 -6.30 2.18
CA MET A 41 15.15 -7.04 1.01
C MET A 41 15.01 -6.11 -0.20
N ALA A 42 15.28 -6.65 -1.39
CA ALA A 42 15.05 -5.96 -2.65
C ALA A 42 13.82 -6.55 -3.36
N ILE A 43 12.74 -5.78 -3.45
CA ILE A 43 11.50 -6.20 -4.11
C ILE A 43 11.44 -5.54 -5.50
N PRO A 44 11.32 -6.31 -6.59
CA PRO A 44 11.27 -5.73 -7.93
C PRO A 44 10.04 -4.84 -8.08
N LYS A 45 10.21 -3.66 -8.70
CA LYS A 45 9.08 -2.82 -9.08
C LYS A 45 8.23 -3.54 -10.13
N LYS A 46 6.95 -3.15 -10.24
CA LYS A 46 5.99 -3.74 -11.20
C LYS A 46 6.54 -3.79 -12.62
N ASN A 47 7.22 -2.72 -13.05
CA ASN A 47 8.09 -2.76 -14.21
C ASN A 47 9.51 -3.04 -13.73
N ARG A 48 10.03 -4.24 -14.02
CA ARG A 48 11.36 -4.69 -13.59
C ARG A 48 12.49 -3.80 -14.12
N ALA A 49 12.30 -3.14 -15.26
CA ALA A 49 13.27 -2.19 -15.81
C ALA A 49 13.47 -0.94 -14.91
N LEU A 50 12.50 -0.64 -14.03
CA LEU A 50 12.60 0.48 -13.08
C LEU A 50 13.36 0.12 -11.80
N GLY A 51 13.95 -1.08 -11.75
CA GLY A 51 14.76 -1.58 -10.64
C GLY A 51 13.93 -2.11 -9.46
N TYR A 52 14.48 -1.94 -8.26
CA TYR A 52 13.98 -2.55 -7.02
C TYR A 52 13.53 -1.48 -6.01
N ARG A 53 12.67 -1.89 -5.09
CA ARG A 53 12.36 -1.17 -3.84
C ARG A 53 13.11 -1.84 -2.70
N VAL A 54 13.66 -1.02 -1.81
CA VAL A 54 14.24 -1.50 -0.56
C VAL A 54 13.12 -1.64 0.44
N VAL A 55 12.99 -2.84 1.03
CA VAL A 55 12.02 -3.12 2.08
C VAL A 55 12.74 -3.80 3.24
N TYR A 56 12.41 -3.42 4.46
CA TYR A 56 12.99 -3.96 5.67
C TYR A 56 12.02 -4.94 6.33
N LYS A 57 12.50 -6.16 6.53
CA LYS A 57 11.78 -7.19 7.29
C LYS A 57 12.37 -7.24 8.70
N VAL A 58 11.56 -6.95 9.70
CA VAL A 58 11.97 -7.15 11.10
C VAL A 58 12.06 -8.65 11.34
N ASN A 59 13.20 -9.13 11.86
CA ASN A 59 13.40 -10.54 12.19
C ASN A 59 13.28 -10.79 13.70
N SER A 60 13.70 -9.84 14.54
CA SER A 60 13.57 -9.90 15.99
C SER A 60 12.11 -9.95 16.47
N HIS A 61 11.77 -10.95 17.29
CA HIS A 61 10.46 -11.06 17.94
C HIS A 61 10.18 -9.88 18.87
N LEU A 62 11.20 -9.40 19.58
CA LEU A 62 11.09 -8.26 20.49
C LEU A 62 10.68 -6.99 19.72
N LEU A 63 11.41 -6.66 18.65
CA LEU A 63 11.13 -5.45 17.87
C LEU A 63 9.78 -5.56 17.13
N LYS A 64 9.41 -6.74 16.63
CA LYS A 64 8.08 -6.99 16.08
C LYS A 64 6.97 -6.69 17.09
N ASN A 65 7.15 -7.11 18.34
CA ASN A 65 6.17 -6.84 19.40
C ASN A 65 6.06 -5.33 19.68
N VAL A 66 7.20 -4.65 19.83
CA VAL A 66 7.26 -3.19 20.01
C VAL A 66 6.51 -2.47 18.87
N HIS A 67 6.80 -2.80 17.61
CA HIS A 67 6.13 -2.19 16.47
C HIS A 67 4.64 -2.50 16.43
N LYS A 68 4.23 -3.72 16.81
CA LYS A 68 2.82 -4.11 16.85
C LYS A 68 2.05 -3.31 17.90
N VAL A 69 2.58 -3.24 19.12
CA VAL A 69 1.99 -2.48 20.23
C VAL A 69 1.90 -1.00 19.86
N LEU A 70 3.02 -0.42 19.42
CA LEU A 70 3.09 0.99 19.03
C LEU A 70 2.14 1.32 17.87
N CYS A 71 2.05 0.46 16.85
CA CYS A 71 1.09 0.60 15.75
C CYS A 71 -0.36 0.61 16.26
N GLY A 72 -0.69 -0.22 17.26
CA GLY A 72 -2.01 -0.21 17.90
C GLY A 72 -2.32 1.13 18.55
N HIS A 73 -1.39 1.68 19.33
CA HIS A 73 -1.55 3.00 19.96
C HIS A 73 -1.65 4.13 18.93
N LEU A 74 -0.81 4.11 17.88
CA LEU A 74 -0.83 5.11 16.82
C LEU A 74 -2.16 5.12 16.06
N ASN A 75 -2.70 3.94 15.72
CA ASN A 75 -4.00 3.85 15.05
C ASN A 75 -5.16 4.28 15.96
N ALA A 76 -5.03 4.10 17.27
CA ALA A 76 -6.05 4.53 18.23
C ALA A 76 -6.15 6.06 18.37
N VAL A 77 -5.07 6.79 18.09
CA VAL A 77 -5.02 8.25 18.19
C VAL A 77 -5.12 8.96 16.83
N TYR A 78 -4.88 8.26 15.73
CA TYR A 78 -4.92 8.85 14.40
C TYR A 78 -6.35 8.91 13.87
N ASP A 79 -6.88 10.14 13.76
CA ASP A 79 -8.12 10.41 13.05
C ASP A 79 -7.81 10.77 11.59
N ALA A 80 -8.17 9.85 10.68
CA ALA A 80 -7.84 9.98 9.27
C ALA A 80 -8.81 10.94 8.56
N PRO A 81 -8.31 11.99 7.86
CA PRO A 81 -9.17 12.82 7.04
C PRO A 81 -9.85 12.02 5.92
N ALA A 82 -11.07 12.41 5.54
CA ALA A 82 -11.88 11.68 4.56
C ALA A 82 -11.23 11.53 3.17
N PHE A 83 -10.33 12.45 2.81
CA PHE A 83 -9.58 12.43 1.55
C PHE A 83 -8.30 11.57 1.59
N VAL A 84 -7.94 10.99 2.74
CA VAL A 84 -6.82 10.05 2.87
C VAL A 84 -7.35 8.63 2.85
N HIS A 85 -6.97 7.84 1.86
CA HIS A 85 -7.44 6.46 1.68
C HIS A 85 -6.34 5.40 1.78
N GLY A 86 -5.07 5.81 1.76
CA GLY A 86 -3.94 4.89 1.90
C GLY A 86 -3.60 4.65 3.36
N PHE A 87 -3.42 3.38 3.74
CA PHE A 87 -3.01 2.98 5.10
C PHE A 87 -3.95 3.42 6.23
N VAL A 88 -5.22 3.60 5.93
CA VAL A 88 -6.24 3.95 6.94
C VAL A 88 -7.28 2.84 7.04
N LEU A 89 -7.87 2.70 8.23
CA LEU A 89 -8.92 1.72 8.44
C LEU A 89 -10.11 2.01 7.50
N GLY A 90 -10.55 0.98 6.77
CA GLY A 90 -11.58 1.15 5.76
C GLY A 90 -11.14 1.88 4.49
N GLY A 91 -9.93 2.43 4.43
CA GLY A 91 -9.34 2.94 3.19
C GLY A 91 -9.09 1.80 2.21
N CYS A 92 -9.50 1.98 0.95
CA CYS A 92 -9.22 1.00 -0.10
C CYS A 92 -9.21 1.66 -1.48
N THR A 93 -8.62 0.97 -2.46
CA THR A 93 -8.53 1.45 -3.85
C THR A 93 -9.92 1.74 -4.44
N ARG A 94 -10.94 0.96 -4.08
CA ARG A 94 -12.33 1.19 -4.50
C ARG A 94 -12.88 2.51 -3.98
N ARG A 95 -12.76 2.78 -2.68
CA ARG A 95 -13.28 4.01 -2.06
C ARG A 95 -12.54 5.24 -2.57
N ASN A 96 -11.23 5.13 -2.74
CA ASN A 96 -10.41 6.18 -3.34
C ASN A 96 -10.88 6.50 -4.77
N ALA A 97 -10.97 5.48 -5.63
CA ALA A 97 -11.42 5.66 -7.01
C ALA A 97 -12.85 6.20 -7.11
N ALA A 98 -13.73 5.84 -6.17
CA ALA A 98 -15.11 6.31 -6.14
C ALA A 98 -15.24 7.83 -5.94
N GLN A 99 -14.23 8.49 -5.34
CA GLN A 99 -14.24 9.96 -5.20
C GLN A 99 -14.11 10.70 -6.54
N HIS A 100 -13.62 10.04 -7.58
CA HIS A 100 -13.24 10.68 -8.86
C HIS A 100 -14.09 10.20 -10.05
N LEU A 101 -15.25 9.62 -9.79
CA LEU A 101 -16.14 9.12 -10.84
C LEU A 101 -16.63 10.24 -11.76
N ASN A 102 -16.73 9.93 -13.06
CA ASN A 102 -17.37 10.78 -14.07
C ASN A 102 -16.71 12.16 -14.30
N LYS A 103 -15.50 12.40 -13.80
CA LYS A 103 -14.84 13.71 -13.90
C LYS A 103 -14.23 13.99 -15.27
N LYS A 104 -14.34 15.24 -15.76
CA LYS A 104 -13.77 15.61 -17.07
C LYS A 104 -12.25 15.56 -17.11
N LYS A 105 -11.58 15.89 -16.01
CA LYS A 105 -10.10 15.91 -15.89
C LYS A 105 -9.67 15.25 -14.59
N ILE A 106 -8.62 14.45 -14.65
CA ILE A 106 -7.98 13.84 -13.49
C ILE A 106 -6.47 14.02 -13.61
N LEU A 107 -5.88 14.66 -12.61
CA LEU A 107 -4.45 14.77 -12.42
C LEU A 107 -4.01 13.68 -11.43
N GLY A 108 -3.10 12.82 -11.87
CA GLY A 108 -2.42 11.83 -11.02
C GLY A 108 -0.98 12.26 -10.79
N LEU A 109 -0.59 12.33 -9.53
CA LEU A 109 0.75 12.67 -9.06
C LEU A 109 1.27 11.54 -8.17
N ASP A 110 2.59 11.41 -8.10
CA ASP A 110 3.27 10.39 -7.29
C ASP A 110 4.44 11.07 -6.57
N ILE A 111 4.59 10.82 -5.28
CA ILE A 111 5.70 11.37 -4.48
C ILE A 111 6.91 10.44 -4.63
N ASP A 112 8.05 10.98 -5.02
CA ASP A 112 9.27 10.19 -5.13
C ASP A 112 9.77 9.77 -3.73
N ARG A 113 10.09 8.48 -3.59
CA ARG A 113 10.64 7.88 -2.36
C ARG A 113 9.92 8.35 -1.09
N PHE A 114 8.59 8.25 -1.09
CA PHE A 114 7.73 8.77 -0.01
C PHE A 114 8.22 8.43 1.40
N PHE A 115 8.42 7.15 1.73
CA PHE A 115 8.90 6.74 3.06
C PHE A 115 10.33 7.24 3.36
N ASP A 116 11.26 7.06 2.42
CA ASP A 116 12.66 7.46 2.61
C ASP A 116 12.84 8.99 2.72
N SER A 117 11.87 9.77 2.26
CA SER A 117 11.87 11.23 2.39
C SER A 117 11.55 11.69 3.82
N ILE A 118 10.91 10.84 4.63
CA ILE A 118 10.54 11.14 6.01
C ILE A 118 11.73 10.88 6.92
N SER A 119 12.23 11.95 7.56
CA SER A 119 13.38 11.88 8.47
C SER A 119 12.98 11.43 9.87
N GLU A 120 13.94 10.89 10.62
CA GLU A 120 13.77 10.58 12.04
C GLU A 120 13.37 11.81 12.87
N ASN A 121 13.90 12.98 12.53
CA ASN A 121 13.49 14.22 13.16
C ASN A 121 12.01 14.53 12.89
N ALA A 122 11.51 14.33 11.68
CA ALA A 122 10.08 14.50 11.39
C ALA A 122 9.21 13.52 12.20
N ILE A 123 9.66 12.28 12.37
CA ILE A 123 8.98 11.29 13.22
C ILE A 123 9.03 11.68 14.69
N LYS A 124 10.15 12.22 15.16
CA LYS A 124 10.26 12.76 16.51
C LYS A 124 9.26 13.89 16.72
N GLU A 125 9.13 14.82 15.78
CA GLU A 125 8.12 15.89 15.85
C GLU A 125 6.68 15.35 15.83
N VAL A 126 6.40 14.27 15.11
CA VAL A 126 5.11 13.57 15.20
C VAL A 126 4.84 13.13 16.64
N PHE A 127 5.79 12.47 17.30
CA PHE A 127 5.60 12.04 18.70
C PHE A 127 5.49 13.21 19.67
N CYS A 128 6.25 14.30 19.46
CA CYS A 128 6.07 15.54 20.21
C CYS A 128 4.64 16.11 20.03
N GLY A 129 4.11 16.12 18.80
CA GLY A 129 2.75 16.54 18.49
C GLY A 129 1.66 15.67 19.12
N LEU A 130 1.97 14.40 19.40
CA LEU A 130 1.11 13.49 20.19
C LEU A 130 1.23 13.71 21.71
N GLY A 131 2.06 14.67 22.15
CA GLY A 131 2.24 15.06 23.54
C GLY A 131 3.42 14.40 24.26
N CYS A 132 4.24 13.57 23.58
CA CYS A 132 5.41 12.98 24.22
C CYS A 132 6.45 14.03 24.61
N ARG A 133 7.15 13.81 25.72
CA ARG A 133 8.37 14.55 26.04
C ARG A 133 9.44 14.33 24.98
N MET A 134 10.28 15.34 24.76
CA MET A 134 11.32 15.36 23.72
C MET A 134 12.26 14.14 23.73
N ASN A 135 12.65 13.66 24.92
CA ASN A 135 13.48 12.48 25.11
C ASN A 135 12.75 11.18 24.75
N ILE A 136 11.46 11.06 25.12
CA ILE A 136 10.62 9.91 24.78
C ILE A 136 10.33 9.88 23.28
N ALA A 137 10.01 11.02 22.69
CA ALA A 137 9.84 11.18 21.25
C ALA A 137 11.10 10.75 20.47
N ALA A 138 12.29 11.12 20.95
CA ALA A 138 13.57 10.70 20.35
C ALA A 138 13.79 9.18 20.46
N ASN A 139 13.38 8.55 21.56
CA ASN A 139 13.47 7.10 21.70
C ASN A 139 12.49 6.38 20.76
N LEU A 140 11.26 6.85 20.68
CA LEU A 140 10.24 6.31 19.78
C LEU A 140 10.62 6.49 18.30
N SER A 141 11.21 7.63 17.93
CA SER A 141 11.71 7.85 16.57
C SER A 141 12.81 6.84 16.22
N LYS A 142 13.82 6.66 17.08
CA LYS A 142 14.87 5.64 16.89
C LYS A 142 14.33 4.22 16.72
N LEU A 143 13.30 3.85 17.49
CA LEU A 143 12.68 2.52 17.38
C LEU A 143 11.93 2.31 16.06
N THR A 144 11.55 3.38 15.36
CA THR A 144 10.72 3.34 14.15
C THR A 144 11.44 3.75 12.88
N THR A 145 12.71 4.13 12.96
CA THR A 145 13.56 4.50 11.82
C THR A 145 14.72 3.54 11.61
N ILE A 146 15.26 3.54 10.39
CA ILE A 146 16.54 2.91 10.05
C ILE A 146 17.37 3.95 9.33
N ASN A 147 18.63 4.14 9.75
CA ASN A 147 19.56 5.12 9.16
C ASN A 147 18.94 6.53 9.05
N GLY A 148 18.21 6.94 10.10
CA GLY A 148 17.58 8.26 10.17
C GLY A 148 16.38 8.47 9.26
N ARG A 149 15.83 7.43 8.62
CA ARG A 149 14.67 7.50 7.72
C ARG A 149 13.58 6.51 8.11
N LEU A 150 12.34 6.82 7.75
CA LEU A 150 11.21 5.91 7.95
C LEU A 150 11.27 4.76 6.93
N PRO A 151 11.42 3.49 7.36
CA PRO A 151 11.63 2.39 6.43
C PRO A 151 10.31 1.86 5.85
N GLN A 152 10.34 1.40 4.60
CA GLN A 152 9.27 0.56 4.07
C GLN A 152 9.34 -0.84 4.69
N GLY A 153 8.24 -1.31 5.30
CA GLY A 153 8.12 -2.68 5.85
C GLY A 153 7.85 -2.75 7.35
N PHE A 154 8.07 -1.67 8.10
CA PHE A 154 7.63 -1.61 9.50
C PHE A 154 6.12 -1.41 9.58
N ASN A 155 5.48 -2.03 10.58
CA ASN A 155 4.04 -1.90 10.81
C ASN A 155 3.64 -0.47 11.26
N THR A 156 4.58 0.28 11.83
CA THR A 156 4.38 1.66 12.30
C THR A 156 4.51 2.69 11.19
N SER A 157 5.33 2.43 10.16
CA SER A 157 5.59 3.39 9.08
C SER A 157 4.35 3.91 8.37
N PRO A 158 3.35 3.09 8.03
CA PRO A 158 2.16 3.57 7.31
C PRO A 158 1.38 4.65 8.06
N VAL A 159 1.11 4.42 9.36
CA VAL A 159 0.36 5.38 10.19
C VAL A 159 1.22 6.61 10.54
N LEU A 160 2.51 6.42 10.83
CA LEU A 160 3.43 7.54 11.07
C LEU A 160 3.56 8.45 9.85
N ALA A 161 3.66 7.88 8.64
CA ALA A 161 3.71 8.66 7.42
C ALA A 161 2.43 9.48 7.22
N ASN A 162 1.27 8.91 7.52
CA ASN A 162 0.00 9.62 7.44
C ASN A 162 -0.12 10.76 8.45
N ILE A 163 0.22 10.53 9.73
CA ILE A 163 0.20 11.58 10.75
C ILE A 163 1.12 12.74 10.35
N MET A 164 2.35 12.41 9.95
CA MET A 164 3.33 13.41 9.53
C MET A 164 2.83 14.25 8.35
N PHE A 165 2.24 13.60 7.34
CA PHE A 165 1.79 14.24 6.12
C PHE A 165 0.48 15.04 6.27
N GLY A 166 -0.24 14.91 7.40
CA GLY A 166 -1.59 15.48 7.57
C GLY A 166 -1.68 16.99 7.36
N HIS A 167 -0.67 17.75 7.78
CA HIS A 167 -0.65 19.21 7.56
C HIS A 167 -0.47 19.57 6.07
N LEU A 168 0.32 18.79 5.33
CA LEU A 168 0.47 18.95 3.88
C LEU A 168 -0.82 18.58 3.16
N ASP A 169 -1.48 17.49 3.58
CA ASP A 169 -2.78 17.12 3.02
C ASP A 169 -3.81 18.24 3.19
N ALA A 170 -3.86 18.89 4.35
CA ALA A 170 -4.77 20.01 4.60
C ALA A 170 -4.51 21.19 3.65
N GLN A 171 -3.24 21.54 3.43
CA GLN A 171 -2.86 22.59 2.47
C GLN A 171 -3.20 22.22 1.03
N LEU A 172 -2.88 20.98 0.62
CA LEU A 172 -3.19 20.47 -0.72
C LEU A 172 -4.69 20.43 -0.98
N ASN A 173 -5.47 19.96 0.00
CA ASN A 173 -6.92 19.94 -0.07
C ASN A 173 -7.49 21.37 -0.17
N SER A 174 -6.94 22.34 0.58
CA SER A 174 -7.34 23.74 0.47
C SER A 174 -7.09 24.29 -0.94
N ILE A 175 -5.90 24.06 -1.52
CA ILE A 175 -5.59 24.46 -2.90
C ILE A 175 -6.58 23.81 -3.88
N CYS A 176 -6.94 22.55 -3.68
CA CYS A 176 -7.90 21.89 -4.55
C CYS A 176 -9.31 22.48 -4.41
N ASN A 177 -9.74 22.82 -3.19
CA ASN A 177 -11.04 23.43 -2.93
C ASN A 177 -11.16 24.81 -3.61
N ASP A 178 -10.08 25.62 -3.63
CA ASP A 178 -10.05 26.90 -4.34
C ASP A 178 -10.38 26.77 -5.85
N TYR A 179 -10.12 25.59 -6.43
CA TYR A 179 -10.37 25.26 -7.83
C TYR A 179 -11.60 24.34 -8.02
N GLY A 180 -12.41 24.13 -6.97
CA GLY A 180 -13.55 23.21 -7.02
C GLY A 180 -13.16 21.76 -7.34
N CYS A 181 -11.92 21.37 -7.02
CA CYS A 181 -11.36 20.06 -7.28
C CYS A 181 -11.56 19.10 -6.10
N ILE A 182 -11.74 17.82 -6.41
CA ILE A 182 -11.69 16.74 -5.42
C ILE A 182 -10.25 16.27 -5.29
N TYR A 183 -9.72 16.32 -4.07
CA TYR A 183 -8.40 15.80 -3.70
C TYR A 183 -8.53 14.47 -2.97
N THR A 184 -7.66 13.52 -3.28
CA THR A 184 -7.43 12.34 -2.45
C THR A 184 -5.95 11.93 -2.45
N ARG A 185 -5.53 11.27 -1.36
CA ARG A 185 -4.21 10.63 -1.25
C ARG A 185 -4.33 9.15 -0.91
N TYR A 186 -3.64 8.32 -1.67
CA TYR A 186 -3.47 6.89 -1.40
C TYR A 186 -1.97 6.59 -1.27
N ALA A 187 -1.47 6.60 -0.04
CA ALA A 187 -0.04 6.48 0.26
C ALA A 187 0.76 7.61 -0.43
N ASP A 188 1.60 7.27 -1.41
CA ASP A 188 2.42 8.16 -2.24
C ASP A 188 1.68 8.70 -3.48
N ASP A 189 0.57 8.06 -3.88
CA ASP A 189 -0.26 8.50 -5.00
C ASP A 189 -1.21 9.63 -4.57
N ILE A 190 -1.14 10.78 -5.23
CA ILE A 190 -2.10 11.88 -5.11
C ILE A 190 -3.00 11.90 -6.34
N THR A 191 -4.31 12.05 -6.14
CA THR A 191 -5.29 12.18 -7.22
C THR A 191 -6.12 13.43 -7.04
N ILE A 192 -6.18 14.26 -8.08
CA ILE A 192 -6.98 15.48 -8.13
C ILE A 192 -7.92 15.39 -9.32
N SER A 193 -9.21 15.67 -9.15
CA SER A 193 -10.17 15.60 -10.27
C SER A 193 -11.15 16.75 -10.27
N THR A 194 -11.57 17.15 -11.47
CA THR A 194 -12.47 18.30 -11.66
C THR A 194 -13.25 18.18 -12.96
N ASP A 195 -14.34 18.94 -13.05
CA ASP A 195 -15.09 19.17 -14.28
C ASP A 195 -14.72 20.48 -14.98
N ASP A 196 -13.83 21.27 -14.37
CA ASP A 196 -13.36 22.56 -14.87
C ASP A 196 -11.82 22.64 -14.91
N GLN A 197 -11.18 23.56 -14.18
CA GLN A 197 -9.74 23.79 -14.21
C GLN A 197 -9.02 23.04 -13.08
N LEU A 198 -7.86 22.46 -13.42
CA LEU A 198 -6.97 21.84 -12.43
C LEU A 198 -6.08 22.93 -11.80
N PRO A 199 -5.72 22.80 -10.51
CA PRO A 199 -4.75 23.69 -9.90
C PRO A 199 -3.38 23.55 -10.60
N PRO A 200 -2.59 24.64 -10.68
CA PRO A 200 -1.23 24.57 -11.20
C PRO A 200 -0.39 23.57 -10.40
N VAL A 201 0.28 22.65 -11.08
CA VAL A 201 1.16 21.64 -10.46
C VAL A 201 2.27 22.30 -9.64
N ALA A 202 2.73 23.49 -10.05
CA ALA A 202 3.70 24.29 -9.30
C ALA A 202 3.24 24.56 -7.85
N ARG A 203 1.98 24.97 -7.63
CA ARG A 203 1.46 25.23 -6.27
C ARG A 203 1.45 23.97 -5.41
N ILE A 204 1.15 22.82 -6.01
CA ILE A 204 1.19 21.52 -5.33
C ILE A 204 2.65 21.17 -4.98
N ASN A 205 3.55 21.35 -5.94
CA ASN A 205 4.96 21.08 -5.77
C ASN A 205 5.60 21.96 -4.68
N ASP A 206 5.18 23.22 -4.55
CA ASP A 206 5.66 24.13 -3.52
C ASP A 206 5.31 23.62 -2.11
N VAL A 207 4.07 23.16 -1.90
CA VAL A 207 3.64 22.54 -0.63
C VAL A 207 4.42 21.26 -0.34
N LEU A 208 4.64 20.42 -1.35
CA LEU A 208 5.42 19.20 -1.17
C LEU A 208 6.88 19.52 -0.84
N PHE A 209 7.47 20.50 -1.53
CA PHE A 209 8.85 20.90 -1.34
C PHE A 209 9.09 21.49 0.05
N THR A 210 8.18 22.33 0.56
CA THR A 210 8.27 22.86 1.94
C THR A 210 8.17 21.74 2.98
N GLY A 211 7.41 20.69 2.68
CA GLY A 211 7.34 19.46 3.47
C GLY A 211 8.52 18.50 3.30
N GLY A 212 9.53 18.82 2.49
CA GLY A 212 10.69 17.96 2.24
C GLY A 212 10.46 16.83 1.23
N PHE A 213 9.39 16.91 0.44
CA PHE A 213 9.00 15.94 -0.58
C PHE A 213 9.29 16.44 -1.99
N ARG A 214 9.31 15.50 -2.94
CA ARG A 214 9.47 15.80 -4.37
C ARG A 214 8.46 15.00 -5.18
N LEU A 215 7.93 15.63 -6.22
CA LEU A 215 7.11 14.93 -7.20
C LEU A 215 7.97 14.06 -8.11
N ASN A 216 7.43 12.90 -8.47
CA ASN A 216 7.95 12.07 -9.52
C ASN A 216 7.39 12.53 -10.87
N SER A 217 8.07 13.46 -11.53
CA SER A 217 7.65 14.05 -12.80
C SER A 217 7.43 13.00 -13.91
N SER A 218 8.11 11.85 -13.87
CA SER A 218 7.91 10.77 -14.85
C SER A 218 6.57 10.03 -14.71
N LYS A 219 5.88 10.20 -13.57
CA LYS A 219 4.59 9.57 -13.26
C LYS A 219 3.44 10.57 -13.18
N GLU A 220 3.73 11.86 -13.31
CA GLU A 220 2.73 12.90 -13.49
C GLU A 220 1.90 12.58 -14.74
N ARG A 221 0.58 12.62 -14.59
CA ARG A 221 -0.34 12.33 -15.69
C ARG A 221 -1.62 13.15 -15.58
N VAL A 222 -2.03 13.75 -16.69
CA VAL A 222 -3.36 14.33 -16.84
C VAL A 222 -4.20 13.44 -17.74
N MET A 223 -5.34 13.00 -17.23
CA MET A 223 -6.27 12.10 -17.90
C MET A 223 -7.58 12.85 -18.16
N PHE A 224 -7.95 12.91 -19.44
CA PHE A 224 -9.17 13.58 -19.90
C PHE A 224 -10.29 12.59 -20.15
N ARG A 225 -11.53 13.04 -19.97
CA ARG A 225 -12.72 12.29 -20.35
C ARG A 225 -12.75 12.00 -21.85
N GLY A 226 -13.29 10.84 -22.20
CA GLY A 226 -13.20 10.25 -23.54
C GLY A 226 -11.90 9.46 -23.77
N LYS A 227 -10.90 9.60 -22.90
CA LYS A 227 -9.71 8.76 -22.85
C LYS A 227 -9.77 7.82 -21.63
N LYS A 228 -8.72 7.01 -21.46
CA LYS A 228 -8.62 6.10 -20.32
C LYS A 228 -8.33 6.89 -19.04
N GLN A 229 -9.24 6.81 -18.07
CA GLN A 229 -9.10 7.42 -16.74
C GLN A 229 -9.00 6.33 -15.69
N TYR A 230 -7.93 6.36 -14.88
CA TYR A 230 -7.68 5.39 -13.83
C TYR A 230 -7.28 6.05 -12.52
N VAL A 231 -7.85 5.56 -11.42
CA VAL A 231 -7.45 5.93 -10.06
C VAL A 231 -7.17 4.64 -9.29
N THR A 232 -5.98 4.54 -8.68
CA THR A 232 -5.52 3.34 -7.96
C THR A 232 -5.74 2.02 -8.71
N GLY A 233 -5.58 2.05 -10.05
CA GLY A 233 -5.73 0.88 -10.92
C GLY A 233 -7.16 0.53 -11.36
N LEU A 234 -8.17 1.29 -10.93
CA LEU A 234 -9.57 1.10 -11.31
C LEU A 234 -9.99 2.18 -12.31
N THR A 235 -10.86 1.83 -13.27
CA THR A 235 -11.43 2.84 -14.17
C THR A 235 -12.50 3.64 -13.45
N VAL A 236 -12.51 4.95 -13.66
CA VAL A 236 -13.46 5.89 -13.04
C VAL A 236 -14.35 6.59 -14.07
N PHE A 237 -14.45 6.01 -15.26
CA PHE A 237 -15.25 6.54 -16.35
C PHE A 237 -16.76 6.39 -16.10
N ASP A 238 -17.15 5.33 -15.39
CA ASP A 238 -18.53 5.03 -15.04
C ASP A 238 -19.04 6.01 -13.96
N PRO A 239 -20.30 6.48 -14.05
CA PRO A 239 -20.83 7.44 -13.10
C PRO A 239 -21.22 6.86 -11.73
N GLU A 240 -21.50 5.56 -11.65
CA GLU A 240 -22.03 4.95 -10.44
C GLU A 240 -20.94 4.28 -9.61
N TYR A 241 -20.00 3.57 -10.24
CA TYR A 241 -18.95 2.86 -9.49
C TYR A 241 -17.66 2.59 -10.28
N PRO A 242 -16.50 2.51 -9.60
CA PRO A 242 -15.25 2.13 -10.25
C PRO A 242 -15.33 0.73 -10.85
N ARG A 243 -14.65 0.52 -11.99
CA ARG A 243 -14.58 -0.79 -12.65
C ARG A 243 -13.17 -1.34 -12.69
N VAL A 244 -13.09 -2.66 -12.71
CA VAL A 244 -11.85 -3.38 -13.00
C VAL A 244 -11.43 -3.11 -14.46
N PRO A 245 -10.13 -2.93 -14.77
CA PRO A 245 -9.71 -2.67 -16.15
C PRO A 245 -10.11 -3.77 -17.13
N LYS A 246 -10.63 -3.38 -18.31
CA LYS A 246 -11.05 -4.30 -19.39
C LYS A 246 -10.00 -5.37 -19.73
N ARG A 247 -8.71 -5.00 -19.74
CA ARG A 247 -7.59 -5.92 -20.00
C ARG A 247 -7.52 -7.03 -18.95
N PHE A 248 -7.76 -6.71 -17.69
CA PHE A 248 -7.74 -7.69 -16.60
C PHE A 248 -8.95 -8.63 -16.68
N LYS A 249 -10.17 -8.08 -16.90
CA LYS A 249 -11.38 -8.89 -17.15
C LYS A 249 -11.20 -9.86 -18.31
N ARG A 250 -10.63 -9.39 -19.43
CA ARG A 250 -10.34 -10.23 -20.62
C ARG A 250 -9.38 -11.37 -20.30
N ARG A 251 -8.33 -11.10 -19.51
CA ARG A 251 -7.38 -12.12 -19.08
C ARG A 251 -8.05 -13.22 -18.27
N ILE A 252 -8.84 -12.86 -17.25
CA ILE A 252 -9.57 -13.82 -16.42
C ILE A 252 -10.50 -14.66 -17.29
N ARG A 253 -11.34 -14.01 -18.11
CA ARG A 253 -12.29 -14.71 -19.01
C ARG A 253 -11.61 -15.71 -19.93
N LEU A 254 -10.46 -15.35 -20.50
CA LEU A 254 -9.72 -16.22 -21.39
C LEU A 254 -9.20 -17.46 -20.64
N GLN A 255 -8.63 -17.28 -19.45
CA GLN A 255 -8.13 -18.38 -18.66
C GLN A 255 -9.25 -19.30 -18.17
N LEU A 256 -10.35 -18.72 -17.65
CA LEU A 256 -11.53 -19.50 -17.24
C LEU A 256 -12.10 -20.31 -18.41
N TYR A 257 -12.21 -19.73 -19.61
CA TYR A 257 -12.66 -20.46 -20.80
C TYR A 257 -11.79 -21.69 -21.09
N TYR A 258 -10.46 -21.54 -21.11
CA TYR A 258 -9.58 -22.66 -21.37
C TYR A 258 -9.60 -23.71 -20.26
N LEU A 259 -9.67 -23.28 -19.00
CA LEU A 259 -9.72 -24.18 -17.85
C LEU A 259 -11.02 -24.99 -17.82
N VAL A 260 -12.16 -24.38 -18.11
CA VAL A 260 -13.44 -25.08 -18.20
C VAL A 260 -13.46 -26.04 -19.39
N LYS A 261 -12.94 -25.61 -20.55
CA LYS A 261 -13.00 -26.40 -21.78
C LYS A 261 -12.04 -27.59 -21.80
N PHE A 262 -10.84 -27.44 -21.23
CA PHE A 262 -9.76 -28.41 -21.37
C PHE A 262 -9.28 -29.01 -20.03
N GLY A 263 -9.77 -28.52 -18.88
CA GLY A 263 -9.30 -28.93 -17.56
C GLY A 263 -7.97 -28.29 -17.17
N ALA A 264 -7.71 -28.24 -15.85
CA ALA A 264 -6.52 -27.55 -15.32
C ALA A 264 -5.20 -28.29 -15.65
N LYS A 265 -5.22 -29.62 -15.65
CA LYS A 265 -4.03 -30.43 -16.01
C LYS A 265 -3.53 -30.12 -17.41
N SER A 266 -4.41 -30.20 -18.42
CA SER A 266 -4.03 -29.97 -19.82
C SER A 266 -3.65 -28.51 -20.08
N TYR A 267 -4.28 -27.56 -19.39
CA TYR A 267 -3.89 -26.15 -19.45
C TYR A 267 -2.45 -25.94 -18.95
N VAL A 268 -2.11 -26.49 -17.77
CA VAL A 268 -0.79 -26.37 -17.16
C VAL A 268 0.28 -27.05 -18.01
N MET A 269 0.00 -28.25 -18.52
CA MET A 269 0.93 -28.95 -19.41
C MET A 269 1.26 -28.13 -20.65
N ARG A 270 0.26 -27.50 -21.28
CA ARG A 270 0.48 -26.60 -22.41
C ARG A 270 1.27 -25.34 -22.03
N GLU A 271 1.04 -24.76 -20.85
CA GLU A 271 1.82 -23.62 -20.35
C GLU A 271 3.30 -23.98 -20.16
N LEU A 272 3.58 -25.22 -19.75
CA LEU A 272 4.93 -25.75 -19.54
C LEU A 272 5.57 -26.35 -20.81
N GLY A 273 4.83 -26.42 -21.92
CA GLY A 273 5.31 -27.05 -23.17
C GLY A 273 5.46 -28.57 -23.08
N LEU A 274 4.65 -29.23 -22.25
CA LEU A 274 4.69 -30.69 -22.02
C LEU A 274 3.54 -31.41 -22.74
N SER A 275 3.83 -32.60 -23.26
CA SER A 275 2.84 -33.55 -23.79
C SER A 275 2.40 -34.56 -22.73
N GLU A 276 1.35 -35.35 -23.01
CA GLU A 276 0.95 -36.45 -22.10
C GLU A 276 2.04 -37.53 -21.99
N GLU A 277 2.77 -37.79 -23.07
CA GLU A 277 3.87 -38.73 -23.09
C GLU A 277 5.03 -38.28 -22.19
N ASP A 278 5.34 -36.98 -22.21
CA ASP A 278 6.36 -36.39 -21.33
C ASP A 278 6.10 -36.65 -19.85
N VAL A 279 4.82 -36.68 -19.44
CA VAL A 279 4.43 -36.78 -18.03
C VAL A 279 4.15 -38.23 -17.61
N ARG A 280 3.78 -39.11 -18.55
CA ARG A 280 3.29 -40.47 -18.26
C ARG A 280 4.28 -41.30 -17.44
N ASN A 281 5.58 -41.14 -17.68
CA ASN A 281 6.64 -41.93 -17.05
C ASN A 281 7.70 -41.08 -16.32
N ASP A 282 7.43 -39.79 -16.14
CA ASP A 282 8.34 -38.85 -15.48
C ASP A 282 7.67 -38.28 -14.24
N TYR A 283 8.02 -38.88 -13.10
CA TYR A 283 7.45 -38.52 -11.80
C TYR A 283 7.74 -37.06 -11.43
N GLU A 284 8.91 -36.53 -11.79
CA GLU A 284 9.27 -35.14 -11.50
C GLU A 284 8.40 -34.17 -12.30
N LYS A 285 8.19 -34.43 -13.60
CA LYS A 285 7.27 -33.62 -14.42
C LYS A 285 5.82 -33.73 -13.94
N LEU A 286 5.38 -34.90 -13.48
CA LEU A 286 4.05 -35.07 -12.90
C LEU A 286 3.86 -34.23 -11.62
N GLN A 287 4.87 -34.20 -10.75
CA GLN A 287 4.88 -33.36 -9.55
C GLN A 287 4.92 -31.87 -9.91
N LEU A 288 5.71 -31.47 -10.90
CA LEU A 288 5.76 -30.10 -11.40
C LEU A 288 4.39 -29.62 -11.90
N VAL A 289 3.71 -30.42 -12.73
CA VAL A 289 2.36 -30.12 -13.23
C VAL A 289 1.38 -30.00 -12.06
N SER A 290 1.41 -30.94 -11.11
CA SER A 290 0.53 -30.94 -9.95
C SER A 290 0.74 -29.70 -9.07
N GLY A 291 1.99 -29.34 -8.78
CA GLY A 291 2.33 -28.13 -8.02
C GLY A 291 1.90 -26.85 -8.73
N ARG A 292 2.13 -26.75 -10.05
CA ARG A 292 1.71 -25.59 -10.85
C ARG A 292 0.19 -25.44 -10.92
N LYS A 293 -0.54 -26.55 -10.96
CA LYS A 293 -2.01 -26.60 -10.92
C LYS A 293 -2.57 -25.98 -9.64
N VAL A 294 -2.00 -26.33 -8.49
CA VAL A 294 -2.38 -25.76 -7.19
C VAL A 294 -2.11 -24.25 -7.16
N GLN A 295 -0.95 -23.80 -7.64
CA GLN A 295 -0.64 -22.37 -7.74
C GLN A 295 -1.63 -21.63 -8.65
N LEU A 296 -1.97 -22.22 -9.79
CA LEU A 296 -2.93 -21.66 -10.73
C LEU A 296 -4.31 -21.53 -10.10
N GLN A 297 -4.75 -22.53 -9.33
CA GLN A 297 -6.02 -22.50 -8.61
C GLN A 297 -6.12 -21.29 -7.68
N TYR A 298 -5.14 -21.11 -6.80
CA TYR A 298 -5.09 -19.95 -5.91
C TYR A 298 -4.95 -18.63 -6.67
N GLN A 299 -4.19 -18.60 -7.77
CA GLN A 299 -4.03 -17.42 -8.60
C GLN A 299 -5.36 -16.97 -9.22
N ILE A 300 -6.10 -17.88 -9.87
CA ILE A 300 -7.39 -17.57 -10.47
C ILE A 300 -8.38 -17.15 -9.39
N LYS A 301 -8.48 -17.91 -8.30
CA LYS A 301 -9.36 -17.58 -7.19
C LYS A 301 -9.07 -16.19 -6.63
N GLY A 302 -7.81 -15.86 -6.37
CA GLY A 302 -7.41 -14.54 -5.88
C GLY A 302 -7.77 -13.40 -6.86
N TRP A 303 -7.71 -13.64 -8.16
CA TRP A 303 -8.17 -12.66 -9.15
C TRP A 303 -9.68 -12.47 -9.14
N ILE A 304 -10.45 -13.55 -8.96
CA ILE A 304 -11.92 -13.47 -8.84
C ILE A 304 -12.30 -12.78 -7.53
N ASP A 305 -11.66 -13.12 -6.41
CA ASP A 305 -11.86 -12.48 -5.11
C ASP A 305 -11.54 -10.97 -5.19
N TYR A 306 -10.49 -10.58 -5.92
CA TYR A 306 -10.21 -9.17 -6.21
C TYR A 306 -11.34 -8.51 -7.03
N VAL A 307 -11.84 -9.16 -8.09
CA VAL A 307 -12.98 -8.64 -8.86
C VAL A 307 -14.20 -8.52 -7.96
N ASN A 308 -14.47 -9.50 -7.09
CA ASN A 308 -15.58 -9.47 -6.15
C ASN A 308 -15.51 -8.28 -5.19
N SER A 309 -14.31 -7.87 -4.77
CA SER A 309 -14.15 -6.67 -3.93
C SER A 309 -14.53 -5.35 -4.64
N ILE A 310 -14.66 -5.35 -5.97
CA ILE A 310 -14.94 -4.17 -6.82
C ILE A 310 -16.28 -4.26 -7.56
N GLU A 311 -16.54 -5.36 -8.26
CA GLU A 311 -17.71 -5.65 -9.10
C GLU A 311 -18.33 -7.02 -8.74
N PRO A 312 -19.05 -7.16 -7.60
CA PRO A 312 -19.58 -8.45 -7.10
C PRO A 312 -20.44 -9.22 -8.11
N LEU A 313 -21.35 -8.53 -8.80
CA LEU A 313 -22.24 -9.14 -9.80
C LEU A 313 -21.48 -9.73 -10.99
N LEU A 314 -20.32 -9.16 -11.34
CA LEU A 314 -19.47 -9.72 -12.38
C LEU A 314 -18.73 -10.96 -11.89
N SER A 315 -18.27 -10.95 -10.64
CA SER A 315 -17.54 -12.08 -10.07
C SER A 315 -18.39 -13.31 -9.84
N GLU A 316 -19.70 -13.20 -9.64
CA GLU A 316 -20.62 -14.35 -9.56
C GLU A 316 -20.44 -15.28 -10.78
N LYS A 317 -20.48 -14.70 -12.00
CA LYS A 317 -20.26 -15.43 -13.26
C LYS A 317 -18.86 -16.06 -13.34
N TYR A 318 -17.86 -15.43 -12.72
CA TYR A 318 -16.50 -15.96 -12.67
C TYR A 318 -16.38 -17.11 -11.66
N TYR A 319 -17.06 -17.05 -10.52
CA TYR A 319 -17.12 -18.15 -9.56
C TYR A 319 -17.85 -19.36 -10.13
N GLU A 320 -18.96 -19.17 -10.85
CA GLU A 320 -19.64 -20.25 -11.57
C GLU A 320 -18.69 -20.97 -12.52
N SER A 321 -17.98 -20.20 -13.36
CA SER A 321 -16.98 -20.75 -14.28
C SER A 321 -15.85 -21.45 -13.53
N TYR A 322 -15.39 -20.87 -12.42
CA TYR A 322 -14.30 -21.42 -11.61
C TYR A 322 -14.67 -22.76 -10.95
N ASN A 323 -15.90 -22.87 -10.45
CA ASN A 323 -16.41 -24.07 -9.80
C ASN A 323 -16.69 -25.21 -10.81
N ALA A 324 -16.90 -24.88 -12.08
CA ALA A 324 -17.06 -25.86 -13.16
C ALA A 324 -15.74 -26.45 -13.69
N ILE A 325 -14.57 -25.96 -13.22
CA ILE A 325 -13.27 -26.43 -13.69
C ILE A 325 -12.97 -27.82 -13.10
N ALA A 326 -12.57 -28.76 -13.97
CA ALA A 326 -11.92 -30.00 -13.54
C ALA A 326 -10.50 -29.68 -13.06
N TRP A 327 -10.36 -29.46 -11.74
CA TRP A 327 -9.10 -29.12 -11.09
C TRP A 327 -8.12 -30.28 -11.06
#